data_AF-A0A2W4RH03-F1
#
_entry.id   AF-A0A2W4RH03-F1
#
_cell.length_a   1.000
_cell.length_b   1.000
_cell.length_c   1.000
_cell.angle_alpha   90.00
_cell.angle_beta   90.00
_cell.angle_gamma   90.00
#
_symmetry.space_group_name_H-M   'P 1'
#
loop_
_entity.id
_entity.type
_entity.pdbx_description
1 polymer ?
#
loop_
_entity_poly.entity_id
_entity_poly.type
_entity_poly.pdbx_seq_one_letter_code
_entity_poly.pdbx_strand_id
1 'polypeptide(L)'
;MIGALARATFSLLAGSSLLKKAASRYGLRRTGGIARRFVAGETVAEAIAAVRQLEARGLLATIDLLGESVTSSEQAVAAAREYVALIETAAAAGIASRSLSVKLTQIGLAVDRATAIDNLRRIVDAGVEPGFFVRVDMEGSAWTENTLDTVETLWSIGYRNVGVAIQAALRRSPADVERLNALGMSIRLVKGAYREPRGVAHRRREDVERAFAELMETLLVGGHRPAIATHDPRLIERTRQLADARGIARDAFEFELLYGIRRDLQHSLVRDGYQVRVYLPYGTEWYPYFMRRLGERPANVAFVLKSLVSEESVP
;
A
#
# COMPACT_ATOMS: atom_id res chain seq x y z
N MET A 1 -21.65 9.63 11.24
CA MET A 1 -21.91 10.69 10.22
C MET A 1 -20.68 11.56 9.96
N ILE A 2 -20.00 12.08 10.99
CA ILE A 2 -18.84 13.00 10.84
C ILE A 2 -17.71 12.43 9.96
N GLY A 3 -17.32 11.16 10.15
CA GLY A 3 -16.25 10.52 9.35
C GLY A 3 -16.61 10.15 7.90
N ALA A 4 -17.90 10.17 7.53
CA ALA A 4 -18.31 9.98 6.13
C ALA A 4 -18.32 11.32 5.37
N LEU A 5 -18.74 12.40 6.05
CA LEU A 5 -18.70 13.75 5.53
C LEU A 5 -17.25 14.21 5.31
N ALA A 6 -16.35 13.94 6.27
CA ALA A 6 -14.91 14.21 6.12
C ALA A 6 -14.30 13.46 4.92
N ARG A 7 -14.56 12.16 4.75
CA ARG A 7 -14.04 11.41 3.60
C ARG A 7 -14.54 11.97 2.26
N ALA A 8 -15.80 12.40 2.18
CA ALA A 8 -16.36 12.99 0.97
C ALA A 8 -15.73 14.36 0.65
N THR A 9 -15.56 15.23 1.64
CA THR A 9 -14.92 16.54 1.44
C THR A 9 -13.44 16.40 1.08
N PHE A 10 -12.68 15.54 1.75
CA PHE A 10 -11.28 15.30 1.41
C PHE A 10 -11.10 14.62 0.05
N SER A 11 -12.02 13.75 -0.37
CA SER A 11 -12.02 13.18 -1.72
C SER A 11 -12.27 14.24 -2.80
N LEU A 12 -13.16 15.21 -2.54
CA LEU A 12 -13.40 16.34 -3.45
C LEU A 12 -12.18 17.27 -3.52
N LEU A 13 -11.58 17.59 -2.36
CA LEU A 13 -10.40 18.44 -2.29
C LEU A 13 -9.16 17.79 -2.93
N ALA A 14 -9.04 16.46 -2.86
CA ALA A 14 -7.97 15.70 -3.53
C ALA A 14 -7.99 15.84 -5.06
N GLY A 15 -9.15 16.15 -5.65
CA GLY A 15 -9.31 16.37 -7.10
C GLY A 15 -9.07 17.82 -7.57
N SER A 16 -8.81 18.77 -6.67
CA SER A 16 -8.64 20.18 -7.03
C SER A 16 -7.22 20.51 -7.48
N SER A 17 -7.06 20.87 -8.76
CA SER A 17 -5.76 21.26 -9.35
C SER A 17 -5.21 22.58 -8.80
N LEU A 18 -6.07 23.50 -8.37
CA LEU A 18 -5.69 24.76 -7.72
C LEU A 18 -5.09 24.52 -6.33
N LEU A 19 -5.74 23.66 -5.54
CA LEU A 19 -5.23 23.29 -4.21
C LEU A 19 -3.96 22.43 -4.32
N LYS A 20 -3.86 21.55 -5.32
CA LYS A 20 -2.61 20.83 -5.67
C LYS A 20 -1.47 21.83 -5.92
N LYS A 21 -1.67 22.82 -6.80
CA LYS A 21 -0.65 23.85 -7.10
C LYS A 21 -0.24 24.67 -5.87
N ALA A 22 -1.19 25.08 -5.04
CA ALA A 22 -0.90 25.81 -3.80
C ALA A 22 -0.14 24.92 -2.79
N ALA A 23 -0.57 23.69 -2.58
CA ALA A 23 0.07 22.75 -1.65
C ALA A 23 1.46 22.33 -2.11
N SER A 24 1.68 22.10 -3.42
CA SER A 24 3.02 21.84 -3.97
C SER A 24 3.96 23.04 -3.82
N ARG A 25 3.45 24.28 -3.85
CA ARG A 25 4.25 25.50 -3.68
C ARG A 25 4.73 25.72 -2.23
N TYR A 26 3.97 25.25 -1.24
CA TYR A 26 4.23 25.57 0.19
C TYR A 26 4.39 24.36 1.13
N GLY A 27 3.89 23.17 0.76
CA GLY A 27 3.64 22.06 1.69
C GLY A 27 4.69 20.96 1.77
N LEU A 28 5.47 20.68 0.71
CA LEU A 28 6.56 19.68 0.74
C LEU A 28 7.97 20.27 0.70
N ARG A 29 8.10 21.51 0.19
CA ARG A 29 9.38 22.18 -0.06
C ARG A 29 10.09 22.66 1.21
N ARG A 30 9.38 22.73 2.34
CA ARG A 30 9.96 23.03 3.65
C ARG A 30 10.21 21.74 4.43
N THR A 31 11.44 21.58 4.91
CA THR A 31 11.80 20.61 5.94
C THR A 31 10.82 20.74 7.11
N GLY A 32 10.04 19.68 7.40
CA GLY A 32 9.03 19.69 8.46
C GLY A 32 7.56 19.80 8.00
N GLY A 33 7.29 19.94 6.69
CA GLY A 33 5.92 19.95 6.18
C GLY A 33 5.13 18.69 6.56
N ILE A 34 3.85 18.85 6.93
CA ILE A 34 2.98 17.78 7.46
C ILE A 34 2.92 16.56 6.52
N ALA A 35 3.04 16.76 5.22
CA ALA A 35 3.06 15.69 4.24
C ALA A 35 4.31 14.79 4.33
N ARG A 36 5.47 15.31 4.78
CA ARG A 36 6.69 14.51 5.05
C ARG A 36 6.51 13.46 6.13
N ARG A 37 5.47 13.62 6.97
CA ARG A 37 5.10 12.59 7.94
C ARG A 37 4.60 11.32 7.25
N PHE A 38 3.87 11.46 6.15
CA PHE A 38 3.16 10.36 5.48
C PHE A 38 3.77 9.98 4.13
N VAL A 39 4.70 10.79 3.61
CA VAL A 39 5.39 10.60 2.32
C VAL A 39 6.88 10.83 2.55
N ALA A 40 7.72 9.92 2.06
CA ALA A 40 9.16 9.97 2.31
C ALA A 40 9.84 11.19 1.66
N GLY A 41 9.38 11.57 0.48
CA GLY A 41 9.90 12.69 -0.30
C GLY A 41 9.40 12.64 -1.74
N GLU A 42 10.03 13.42 -2.62
CA GLU A 42 9.67 13.49 -4.04
C GLU A 42 10.64 12.68 -4.91
N THR A 43 11.78 12.26 -4.35
CA THR A 43 12.87 11.60 -5.08
C THR A 43 13.15 10.20 -4.57
N VAL A 44 13.73 9.36 -5.43
CA VAL A 44 14.20 8.01 -5.08
C VAL A 44 15.23 8.05 -3.96
N ALA A 45 16.14 9.04 -3.96
CA ALA A 45 17.16 9.19 -2.92
C ALA A 45 16.54 9.41 -1.52
N GLU A 46 15.46 10.20 -1.44
CA GLU A 46 14.73 10.43 -0.19
C GLU A 46 13.97 9.19 0.26
N ALA A 47 13.38 8.45 -0.68
CA ALA A 47 12.77 7.16 -0.39
C ALA A 47 13.79 6.18 0.19
N ILE A 48 14.97 6.05 -0.43
CA ILE A 48 16.07 5.20 0.03
C ILE A 48 16.54 5.61 1.43
N ALA A 49 16.71 6.91 1.68
CA ALA A 49 17.10 7.42 3.00
C ALA A 49 16.05 7.07 4.07
N ALA A 50 14.77 7.20 3.75
CA ALA A 50 13.68 6.84 4.67
C ALA A 50 13.61 5.32 4.92
N VAL A 51 13.83 4.50 3.89
CA VAL A 51 13.92 3.04 4.06
C VAL A 51 15.07 2.66 5.00
N ARG A 52 16.25 3.24 4.83
CA ARG A 52 17.40 2.99 5.73
C ARG A 52 17.08 3.33 7.19
N GLN A 53 16.33 4.42 7.43
CA GLN A 53 15.89 4.77 8.79
C GLN A 53 14.89 3.77 9.37
N LEU A 54 14.06 3.14 8.54
CA LEU A 54 13.14 2.09 8.97
C LEU A 54 13.92 0.80 9.29
N GLU A 55 14.83 0.40 8.41
CA GLU A 55 15.67 -0.80 8.57
C GLU A 55 16.54 -0.71 9.83
N ALA A 56 17.12 0.45 10.11
CA ALA A 56 17.87 0.71 11.34
C ALA A 56 17.04 0.55 12.63
N ARG A 57 15.71 0.49 12.52
CA ARG A 57 14.78 0.26 13.65
C ARG A 57 14.14 -1.13 13.59
N GLY A 58 14.65 -2.03 12.75
CA GLY A 58 14.14 -3.39 12.58
C GLY A 58 12.85 -3.48 11.76
N LEU A 59 12.46 -2.41 11.05
CA LEU A 59 11.28 -2.39 10.18
C LEU A 59 11.70 -2.70 8.74
N LEU A 60 10.87 -3.48 8.05
CA LEU A 60 10.95 -3.64 6.59
C LEU A 60 10.19 -2.49 5.91
N ALA A 61 10.43 -2.28 4.62
CA ALA A 61 9.71 -1.30 3.82
C ALA A 61 9.21 -1.86 2.48
N THR A 62 8.10 -1.34 1.99
CA THR A 62 7.69 -1.45 0.58
C THR A 62 7.62 -0.05 0.00
N ILE A 63 8.39 0.19 -1.05
CA ILE A 63 8.41 1.49 -1.73
C ILE A 63 7.21 1.59 -2.69
N ASP A 64 6.43 2.66 -2.59
CA ASP A 64 5.30 2.96 -3.50
C ASP A 64 5.59 4.27 -4.24
N LEU A 65 5.71 4.18 -5.57
CA LEU A 65 5.84 5.35 -6.43
C LEU A 65 4.45 5.96 -6.66
N LEU A 66 4.26 7.16 -6.12
CA LEU A 66 3.03 7.92 -6.30
C LEU A 66 2.96 8.44 -7.73
N GLY A 67 1.96 7.97 -8.46
CA GLY A 67 1.62 8.37 -9.81
C GLY A 67 0.11 8.32 -10.05
N GLU A 68 -0.34 9.05 -11.06
CA GLU A 68 -1.73 9.02 -11.53
C GLU A 68 -1.92 7.87 -12.55
N SER A 69 -3.16 7.45 -12.78
CA SER A 69 -3.46 6.48 -13.84
C SER A 69 -3.08 7.07 -15.20
N VAL A 70 -2.38 6.28 -16.02
CA VAL A 70 -1.91 6.71 -17.34
C VAL A 70 -3.03 6.60 -18.37
N THR A 71 -2.97 7.46 -19.38
CA THR A 71 -3.99 7.52 -20.45
C THR A 71 -3.46 7.10 -21.82
N SER A 72 -2.17 6.75 -21.93
CA SER A 72 -1.58 6.25 -23.18
C SER A 72 -0.55 5.16 -22.92
N SER A 73 -0.27 4.35 -23.94
CA SER A 73 0.72 3.27 -23.86
C SER A 73 2.14 3.82 -23.69
N GLU A 74 2.45 4.98 -24.25
CA GLU A 74 3.75 5.65 -24.08
C GLU A 74 3.98 6.06 -22.63
N GLN A 75 2.96 6.63 -21.98
CA GLN A 75 2.99 6.96 -20.56
C GLN A 75 3.12 5.70 -19.69
N ALA A 76 2.41 4.63 -20.04
CA ALA A 76 2.51 3.34 -19.35
C ALA A 76 3.93 2.75 -19.40
N VAL A 77 4.55 2.78 -20.58
CA VAL A 77 5.94 2.30 -20.76
C VAL A 77 6.92 3.19 -20.02
N ALA A 78 6.73 4.51 -20.01
CA ALA A 78 7.55 5.44 -19.24
C ALA A 78 7.46 5.15 -17.73
N ALA A 79 6.25 4.98 -17.19
CA ALA A 79 6.03 4.62 -15.80
C ALA A 79 6.69 3.28 -15.43
N ALA A 80 6.61 2.27 -16.31
CA ALA A 80 7.28 1.00 -16.09
C ALA A 80 8.81 1.12 -16.04
N ARG A 81 9.40 2.00 -16.87
CA ARG A 81 10.84 2.31 -16.82
C ARG A 81 11.23 2.98 -15.51
N GLU A 82 10.38 3.84 -14.94
CA GLU A 82 10.63 4.45 -13.63
C GLU A 82 10.67 3.39 -12.51
N TYR A 83 9.78 2.40 -12.55
CA TYR A 83 9.81 1.27 -11.61
C TYR A 83 11.07 0.40 -11.77
N VAL A 84 11.51 0.13 -12.99
CA VAL A 84 12.76 -0.61 -13.24
C VAL A 84 13.96 0.17 -12.71
N ALA A 85 14.07 1.46 -13.02
CA ALA A 85 15.13 2.33 -12.53
C ALA A 85 15.14 2.45 -10.99
N LEU A 86 13.95 2.45 -10.37
CA LEU A 86 13.81 2.39 -8.91
C LEU A 86 14.43 1.10 -8.34
N ILE A 87 14.13 -0.07 -8.92
CA ILE A 87 14.70 -1.35 -8.48
C ILE A 87 16.22 -1.31 -8.57
N GLU A 88 16.75 -0.92 -9.73
CA GLU A 88 18.20 -0.83 -9.96
C GLU A 88 18.88 0.10 -8.95
N THR A 89 18.32 1.30 -8.75
CA THR A 89 18.86 2.29 -7.81
C THR A 89 18.81 1.79 -6.36
N ALA A 90 17.70 1.18 -5.96
CA ALA A 90 17.53 0.67 -4.60
C ALA A 90 18.42 -0.56 -4.33
N ALA A 91 18.61 -1.42 -5.33
CA ALA A 91 19.53 -2.55 -5.29
C ALA A 91 20.99 -2.09 -5.17
N ALA A 92 21.42 -1.13 -6.01
CA ALA A 92 22.74 -0.53 -5.95
C ALA A 92 23.00 0.18 -4.61
N ALA A 93 21.95 0.76 -4.02
CA ALA A 93 22.01 1.35 -2.68
C ALA A 93 22.02 0.30 -1.54
N GLY A 94 21.92 -0.99 -1.83
CA GLY A 94 22.03 -2.06 -0.84
C GLY A 94 20.86 -2.12 0.15
N ILE A 95 19.65 -1.70 -0.24
CA ILE A 95 18.47 -1.79 0.62
C ILE A 95 18.13 -3.27 0.89
N ALA A 96 17.87 -3.62 2.15
CA ALA A 96 17.59 -5.00 2.56
C ALA A 96 16.12 -5.39 2.34
N SER A 97 15.20 -4.44 2.44
CA SER A 97 13.74 -4.66 2.41
C SER A 97 13.21 -5.16 1.07
N ARG A 98 13.92 -4.84 -0.03
CA ARG A 98 13.74 -5.32 -1.41
C ARG A 98 12.27 -5.57 -1.80
N SER A 99 11.44 -4.54 -1.67
CA SER A 99 10.01 -4.64 -1.99
C SER A 99 9.45 -3.33 -2.52
N LEU A 100 8.56 -3.43 -3.51
CA LEU A 100 7.82 -2.30 -4.05
C LEU A 100 6.35 -2.63 -4.26
N SER A 101 5.51 -1.60 -4.37
CA SER A 101 4.10 -1.72 -4.76
C SER A 101 3.84 -1.02 -6.09
N VAL A 102 3.02 -1.65 -6.94
CA VAL A 102 2.63 -1.13 -8.25
C VAL A 102 1.10 -1.12 -8.35
N LYS A 103 0.55 -0.06 -8.92
CA LYS A 103 -0.86 0.00 -9.36
C LYS A 103 -0.91 -0.22 -10.86
N LEU A 104 -1.69 -1.19 -11.32
CA LEU A 104 -1.67 -1.58 -12.73
C LEU A 104 -2.21 -0.49 -13.65
N THR A 105 -3.11 0.39 -13.16
CA THR A 105 -3.57 1.52 -13.97
C THR A 105 -2.48 2.57 -14.22
N GLN A 106 -1.40 2.61 -13.44
CA GLN A 106 -0.22 3.46 -13.73
C GLN A 106 0.64 2.88 -14.84
N ILE A 107 0.56 1.56 -15.06
CA ILE A 107 1.38 0.86 -16.07
C ILE A 107 0.54 0.34 -17.25
N GLY A 108 -0.66 0.89 -17.43
CA GLY A 108 -1.44 0.74 -18.65
C GLY A 108 -2.70 -0.10 -18.57
N LEU A 109 -3.13 -0.59 -17.39
CA LEU A 109 -4.32 -1.47 -17.31
C LEU A 109 -5.60 -0.83 -17.85
N ALA A 110 -5.74 0.49 -17.67
CA ALA A 110 -6.87 1.25 -18.18
C ALA A 110 -6.78 1.59 -19.67
N VAL A 111 -5.62 1.37 -20.29
CA VAL A 111 -5.33 1.67 -21.70
C VAL A 111 -5.41 0.38 -22.52
N ASP A 112 -4.58 -0.59 -22.18
CA ASP A 112 -4.48 -1.89 -22.83
C ASP A 112 -3.92 -2.94 -21.87
N ARG A 113 -4.64 -4.05 -21.73
CA ARG A 113 -4.28 -5.12 -20.80
C ARG A 113 -2.97 -5.81 -21.21
N ALA A 114 -2.71 -5.98 -22.50
CA ALA A 114 -1.46 -6.61 -22.96
C ALA A 114 -0.24 -5.75 -22.61
N THR A 115 -0.36 -4.44 -22.81
CA THR A 115 0.63 -3.44 -22.38
C THR A 115 0.88 -3.51 -20.87
N ALA A 116 -0.17 -3.61 -20.05
CA ALA A 116 -0.02 -3.73 -18.60
C ALA A 116 0.71 -5.02 -18.18
N ILE A 117 0.43 -6.15 -18.85
CA ILE A 117 1.11 -7.42 -18.60
C ILE A 117 2.60 -7.32 -18.95
N ASP A 118 2.94 -6.78 -20.13
CA ASP A 118 4.35 -6.67 -20.54
C ASP A 118 5.12 -5.68 -19.63
N ASN A 119 4.49 -4.56 -19.25
CA ASN A 119 5.08 -3.62 -18.31
C ASN A 119 5.28 -4.23 -16.93
N LEU A 120 4.29 -4.94 -16.39
CA LEU A 120 4.44 -5.64 -15.11
C LEU A 120 5.55 -6.69 -15.20
N ARG A 121 5.62 -7.44 -16.29
CA ARG A 121 6.68 -8.43 -16.53
C ARG A 121 8.05 -7.78 -16.46
N ARG A 122 8.28 -6.66 -17.16
CA ARG A 122 9.57 -5.91 -17.11
C ARG A 122 9.95 -5.51 -15.68
N ILE A 123 9.00 -5.04 -14.89
CA ILE A 123 9.22 -4.64 -13.49
C ILE A 123 9.57 -5.85 -12.61
N VAL A 124 8.79 -6.93 -12.74
CA VAL A 124 9.01 -8.16 -11.97
C VAL A 124 10.35 -8.80 -12.34
N ASP A 125 10.69 -8.84 -13.63
CA ASP A 125 11.93 -9.39 -14.16
C ASP A 125 13.17 -8.65 -13.64
N ALA A 126 13.13 -7.31 -13.66
CA ALA A 126 14.19 -6.46 -13.10
C ALA A 126 14.41 -6.73 -11.59
N GLY A 127 13.37 -7.21 -10.89
CA GLY A 127 13.45 -7.57 -9.49
C GLY A 127 13.98 -8.96 -9.19
N VAL A 128 14.13 -9.86 -10.17
CA VAL A 128 14.45 -11.28 -9.91
C VAL A 128 15.85 -11.44 -9.32
N GLU A 129 16.89 -11.00 -10.04
CA GLU A 129 18.28 -11.10 -9.59
C GLU A 129 18.54 -10.35 -8.28
N PRO A 130 18.14 -9.07 -8.13
CA PRO A 130 18.35 -8.34 -6.89
C PRO A 130 17.38 -8.80 -5.78
N GLY A 131 16.50 -9.77 -6.01
CA GLY A 131 15.60 -10.34 -5.00
C GLY A 131 14.49 -9.40 -4.53
N PHE A 132 14.02 -8.49 -5.40
CA PHE A 132 12.89 -7.62 -5.13
C PHE A 132 11.55 -8.34 -5.31
N PHE A 133 10.67 -8.18 -4.31
CA PHE A 133 9.29 -8.61 -4.38
C PHE A 133 8.36 -7.47 -4.83
N VAL A 134 7.59 -7.72 -5.88
CA VAL A 134 6.61 -6.78 -6.45
C VAL A 134 5.22 -7.13 -5.93
N ARG A 135 4.64 -6.25 -5.11
CA ARG A 135 3.23 -6.34 -4.73
C ARG A 135 2.37 -5.53 -5.70
N VAL A 136 1.40 -6.17 -6.34
CA VAL A 136 0.36 -5.47 -7.10
C VAL A 136 -0.74 -5.02 -6.15
N ASP A 137 -0.90 -3.70 -6.02
CA ASP A 137 -1.97 -3.10 -5.23
C ASP A 137 -3.32 -3.30 -5.91
N MET A 138 -4.35 -3.60 -5.11
CA MET A 138 -5.70 -3.78 -5.62
C MET A 138 -6.43 -2.44 -5.66
N GLU A 139 -6.88 -2.08 -6.86
CA GLU A 139 -7.58 -0.83 -7.14
C GLU A 139 -9.10 -0.99 -6.95
N GLY A 140 -9.92 -0.14 -7.56
CA GLY A 140 -11.39 -0.25 -7.47
C GLY A 140 -11.91 -1.55 -8.07
N SER A 141 -13.12 -1.96 -7.66
CA SER A 141 -13.69 -3.27 -8.01
C SER A 141 -13.81 -3.55 -9.52
N ALA A 142 -13.90 -2.48 -10.34
CA ALA A 142 -13.91 -2.58 -11.80
C ALA A 142 -12.60 -3.17 -12.38
N TRP A 143 -11.50 -3.09 -11.64
CA TRP A 143 -10.19 -3.58 -12.06
C TRP A 143 -9.86 -4.96 -11.50
N THR A 144 -10.60 -5.46 -10.50
CA THR A 144 -10.20 -6.64 -9.72
C THR A 144 -9.92 -7.86 -10.57
N GLU A 145 -10.83 -8.26 -11.47
CA GLU A 145 -10.58 -9.44 -12.32
C GLU A 145 -9.36 -9.27 -13.21
N ASN A 146 -9.25 -8.13 -13.89
CA ASN A 146 -8.13 -7.86 -14.78
C ASN A 146 -6.80 -7.81 -14.01
N THR A 147 -6.80 -7.30 -12.77
CA THR A 147 -5.64 -7.33 -11.90
C THR A 147 -5.23 -8.75 -11.53
N LEU A 148 -6.18 -9.59 -11.11
CA LEU A 148 -5.91 -10.99 -10.77
C LEU A 148 -5.38 -11.76 -11.97
N ASP A 149 -6.05 -11.66 -13.11
CA ASP A 149 -5.61 -12.36 -14.31
C ASP A 149 -4.23 -11.90 -14.79
N THR A 150 -3.90 -10.61 -14.67
CA THR A 150 -2.56 -10.10 -15.02
C THR A 150 -1.48 -10.71 -14.12
N VAL A 151 -1.70 -10.77 -12.80
CA VAL A 151 -0.72 -11.38 -11.87
C VAL A 151 -0.63 -12.89 -12.07
N GLU A 152 -1.75 -13.57 -12.28
CA GLU A 152 -1.78 -15.02 -12.55
C GLU A 152 -1.13 -15.37 -13.88
N THR A 153 -1.22 -14.51 -14.89
CA THR A 153 -0.48 -14.67 -16.15
C THR A 153 1.03 -14.73 -15.88
N LEU A 154 1.58 -13.77 -15.12
CA LEU A 154 2.99 -13.78 -14.73
C LEU A 154 3.36 -15.00 -13.89
N TRP A 155 2.47 -15.41 -12.98
CA TRP A 155 2.66 -16.63 -12.18
C TRP A 155 2.73 -17.87 -13.06
N SER A 156 1.85 -17.99 -14.06
CA SER A 156 1.79 -19.16 -14.96
C SER A 156 3.06 -19.34 -15.80
N ILE A 157 3.77 -18.25 -16.11
CA ILE A 157 5.02 -18.27 -16.89
C ILE A 157 6.28 -18.35 -16.02
N GLY A 158 6.13 -18.57 -14.71
CA GLY A 158 7.23 -18.93 -13.81
C GLY A 158 7.69 -17.87 -12.82
N TYR A 159 7.18 -16.64 -12.86
CA TYR A 159 7.56 -15.61 -11.88
C TYR A 159 7.00 -15.93 -10.49
N ARG A 160 7.82 -15.77 -9.44
CA ARG A 160 7.46 -16.04 -8.03
C ARG A 160 7.73 -14.87 -7.09
N ASN A 161 8.40 -13.83 -7.57
CA ASN A 161 8.66 -12.58 -6.85
C ASN A 161 7.54 -11.55 -7.05
N VAL A 162 6.30 -12.01 -7.27
CA VAL A 162 5.12 -11.19 -7.46
C VAL A 162 3.97 -11.72 -6.61
N GLY A 163 3.13 -10.83 -6.10
CA GLY A 163 1.88 -11.18 -5.45
C GLY A 163 0.90 -10.02 -5.48
N VAL A 164 -0.28 -10.20 -4.91
CA VAL A 164 -1.39 -9.23 -5.06
C VAL A 164 -2.01 -8.86 -3.72
N ALA A 165 -2.65 -7.70 -3.64
CA ALA A 165 -3.50 -7.32 -2.52
C ALA A 165 -4.95 -7.79 -2.71
N ILE A 166 -5.66 -8.11 -1.63
CA ILE A 166 -7.08 -8.47 -1.65
C ILE A 166 -7.83 -7.62 -0.62
N GLN A 167 -9.00 -7.13 -1.00
CA GLN A 167 -9.81 -6.20 -0.22
C GLN A 167 -10.96 -6.92 0.47
N ALA A 168 -10.89 -7.09 1.79
CA ALA A 168 -11.91 -7.77 2.59
C ALA A 168 -13.34 -7.19 2.45
N ALA A 169 -13.48 -5.93 2.03
CA ALA A 169 -14.79 -5.34 1.77
C ALA A 169 -15.50 -5.94 0.55
N LEU A 170 -14.82 -6.55 -0.41
CA LEU A 170 -15.45 -7.09 -1.61
C LEU A 170 -16.07 -8.46 -1.34
N ARG A 171 -17.29 -8.68 -1.83
CA ARG A 171 -18.01 -9.96 -1.63
C ARG A 171 -17.36 -11.15 -2.35
N ARG A 172 -16.58 -10.88 -3.41
CA ARG A 172 -15.84 -11.87 -4.18
C ARG A 172 -14.56 -12.39 -3.50
N SER A 173 -14.04 -11.64 -2.52
CA SER A 173 -12.72 -11.90 -1.93
C SER A 173 -12.52 -13.28 -1.31
N PRO A 174 -13.51 -13.94 -0.68
CA PRO A 174 -13.33 -15.32 -0.22
C PRO A 174 -12.89 -16.28 -1.34
N ALA A 175 -13.59 -16.26 -2.48
CA ALA A 175 -13.25 -17.09 -3.63
C ALA A 175 -11.90 -16.71 -4.24
N ASP A 176 -11.58 -15.41 -4.32
CA ASP A 176 -10.29 -14.95 -4.83
C ASP A 176 -9.12 -15.38 -3.91
N VAL A 177 -9.30 -15.35 -2.59
CA VAL A 177 -8.28 -15.81 -1.63
C VAL A 177 -8.05 -17.32 -1.77
N GLU A 178 -9.11 -18.12 -1.88
CA GLU A 178 -8.99 -19.57 -2.10
C GLU A 178 -8.26 -19.88 -3.42
N ARG A 179 -8.65 -19.22 -4.53
CA ARG A 179 -8.00 -19.34 -5.84
C ARG A 179 -6.50 -19.05 -5.76
N LEU A 180 -6.12 -17.93 -5.16
CA LEU A 180 -4.73 -17.47 -5.10
C LEU A 180 -3.87 -18.27 -4.11
N ASN A 181 -4.45 -18.70 -2.99
CA ASN A 181 -3.76 -19.60 -2.05
C ASN A 181 -3.47 -20.95 -2.71
N ALA A 182 -4.42 -21.53 -3.46
CA ALA A 182 -4.20 -22.78 -4.18
C ALA A 182 -3.05 -22.68 -5.21
N LEU A 183 -2.78 -21.49 -5.75
CA LEU A 183 -1.65 -21.24 -6.64
C LEU A 183 -0.31 -21.10 -5.91
N GLY A 184 -0.28 -20.95 -4.59
CA GLY A 184 0.93 -20.67 -3.84
C GLY A 184 1.28 -19.18 -3.74
N MET A 185 0.37 -18.28 -4.11
CA MET A 185 0.67 -16.86 -4.23
C MET A 185 0.60 -16.14 -2.89
N SER A 186 1.54 -15.22 -2.63
CA SER A 186 1.46 -14.36 -1.45
C SER A 186 0.35 -13.31 -1.62
N ILE A 187 -0.40 -13.08 -0.55
CA ILE A 187 -1.55 -12.15 -0.52
C ILE A 187 -1.36 -11.09 0.56
N ARG A 188 -1.56 -9.82 0.19
CA ARG A 188 -1.70 -8.70 1.14
C ARG A 188 -3.18 -8.46 1.43
N LEU A 189 -3.65 -8.75 2.63
CA LEU A 189 -5.03 -8.52 3.03
C LEU A 189 -5.23 -7.09 3.55
N VAL A 190 -6.12 -6.33 2.91
CA VAL A 190 -6.52 -4.98 3.33
C VAL A 190 -8.03 -4.92 3.57
N LYS A 191 -8.52 -3.92 4.33
CA LYS A 191 -9.98 -3.68 4.45
C LYS A 191 -10.61 -3.26 3.11
N GLY A 192 -9.87 -2.53 2.28
CA GLY A 192 -10.37 -1.86 1.08
C GLY A 192 -10.47 -0.33 1.26
N ALA A 193 -10.03 0.42 0.26
CA ALA A 193 -9.92 1.88 0.32
C ALA A 193 -10.94 2.62 -0.58
N TYR A 194 -11.61 1.90 -1.47
CA TYR A 194 -12.50 2.47 -2.48
C TYR A 194 -13.95 2.49 -2.01
N ARG A 195 -14.72 3.43 -2.55
CA ARG A 195 -16.17 3.53 -2.29
C ARG A 195 -16.91 2.71 -3.33
N GLU A 196 -17.32 1.51 -2.93
CA GLU A 196 -17.92 0.55 -3.83
C GLU A 196 -19.46 0.47 -3.73
N PRO A 197 -20.16 0.03 -4.80
CA PRO A 197 -21.60 -0.21 -4.76
C PRO A 197 -21.99 -1.30 -3.74
N ARG A 198 -23.21 -1.22 -3.16
CA ARG A 198 -23.72 -2.18 -2.16
C ARG A 198 -23.78 -3.64 -2.65
N GLY A 199 -24.02 -3.82 -3.95
CA GLY A 199 -24.06 -5.14 -4.58
C GLY A 199 -22.68 -5.80 -4.67
N VAL A 200 -21.61 -4.99 -4.68
CA VAL A 200 -20.23 -5.46 -4.88
C VAL A 200 -19.48 -5.59 -3.56
N ALA A 201 -19.75 -4.69 -2.60
CA ALA A 201 -18.99 -4.62 -1.35
C ALA A 201 -19.86 -4.49 -0.09
N HIS A 202 -19.33 -4.98 1.02
CA HIS A 202 -19.79 -4.69 2.36
C HIS A 202 -19.60 -3.20 2.67
N ARG A 203 -20.67 -2.53 3.13
CA ARG A 203 -20.64 -1.09 3.47
C ARG A 203 -20.63 -0.80 4.96
N ARG A 204 -21.15 -1.71 5.78
CA ARG A 204 -21.10 -1.56 7.23
C ARG A 204 -19.71 -1.97 7.70
N ARG A 205 -19.15 -1.17 8.59
CA ARG A 205 -17.81 -1.38 9.11
C ARG A 205 -17.68 -2.75 9.78
N GLU A 206 -18.72 -3.16 10.49
CA GLU A 206 -18.79 -4.43 11.22
C GLU A 206 -18.76 -5.62 10.25
N ASP A 207 -19.39 -5.51 9.08
CA ASP A 207 -19.34 -6.55 8.05
C ASP A 207 -17.94 -6.64 7.42
N VAL A 208 -17.28 -5.51 7.17
CA VAL A 208 -15.90 -5.47 6.66
C VAL A 208 -14.91 -6.01 7.69
N GLU A 209 -15.07 -5.66 8.97
CA GLU A 209 -14.22 -6.16 10.07
C GLU A 209 -14.40 -7.68 10.24
N ARG A 210 -15.63 -8.21 10.09
CA ARG A 210 -15.90 -9.65 10.10
C ARG A 210 -15.26 -10.36 8.91
N ALA A 211 -15.51 -9.90 7.68
CA ALA A 211 -14.91 -10.47 6.48
C ALA A 211 -13.37 -10.44 6.51
N PHE A 212 -12.79 -9.36 7.03
CA PHE A 212 -11.33 -9.28 7.22
C PHE A 212 -10.84 -10.35 8.19
N ALA A 213 -11.51 -10.55 9.33
CA ALA A 213 -11.12 -11.54 10.32
C ALA A 213 -11.21 -12.97 9.77
N GLU A 214 -12.26 -13.27 9.01
CA GLU A 214 -12.45 -14.57 8.34
C GLU A 214 -11.34 -14.84 7.30
N LEU A 215 -11.06 -13.88 6.42
CA LEU A 215 -10.00 -14.03 5.41
C LEU A 215 -8.60 -14.08 6.04
N MET A 216 -8.36 -13.33 7.12
CA MET A 216 -7.11 -13.36 7.87
C MET A 216 -6.86 -14.75 8.46
N GLU A 217 -7.90 -15.40 9.00
CA GLU A 217 -7.79 -16.76 9.53
C GLU A 217 -7.45 -17.76 8.42
N THR A 218 -8.14 -17.69 7.28
CA THR A 218 -7.82 -18.51 6.10
C THR A 218 -6.37 -18.35 5.66
N LEU A 219 -5.89 -17.10 5.61
CA LEU A 219 -4.52 -16.79 5.19
C LEU A 219 -3.46 -17.23 6.20
N LEU A 220 -3.71 -17.08 7.50
CA LEU A 220 -2.76 -17.53 8.51
C LEU A 220 -2.57 -19.05 8.51
N VAL A 221 -3.65 -19.81 8.26
CA VAL A 221 -3.61 -21.27 8.32
C VAL A 221 -3.10 -21.91 7.03
N GLY A 222 -3.45 -21.35 5.87
CA GLY A 222 -3.16 -21.95 4.56
C GLY A 222 -2.52 -21.03 3.53
N GLY A 223 -2.19 -19.79 3.89
CA GLY A 223 -1.61 -18.81 2.98
C GLY A 223 -0.08 -18.91 2.86
N HIS A 224 0.44 -18.27 1.82
CA HIS A 224 1.87 -18.29 1.49
C HIS A 224 2.51 -16.93 1.82
N ARG A 225 3.13 -16.81 3.01
CA ARG A 225 3.68 -15.54 3.52
C ARG A 225 2.66 -14.39 3.39
N PRO A 226 1.49 -14.49 4.04
CA PRO A 226 0.48 -13.45 3.95
C PRO A 226 0.95 -12.16 4.64
N ALA A 227 0.53 -11.03 4.10
CA ALA A 227 0.73 -9.72 4.71
C ALA A 227 -0.60 -9.19 5.26
N ILE A 228 -0.69 -9.03 6.58
CA ILE A 228 -1.88 -8.53 7.27
C ILE A 228 -1.78 -7.00 7.40
N ALA A 229 -2.36 -6.29 6.42
CA ALA A 229 -2.22 -4.85 6.28
C ALA A 229 -3.36 -4.08 6.98
N THR A 230 -3.13 -3.67 8.23
CA THR A 230 -4.13 -2.96 9.04
C THR A 230 -3.50 -2.15 10.18
N HIS A 231 -4.14 -1.04 10.56
CA HIS A 231 -3.80 -0.26 11.78
C HIS A 231 -4.83 -0.45 12.90
N ASP A 232 -5.74 -1.42 12.76
CA ASP A 232 -6.77 -1.72 13.75
C ASP A 232 -6.19 -2.62 14.85
N PRO A 233 -6.01 -2.12 16.08
CA PRO A 233 -5.39 -2.90 17.15
C PRO A 233 -6.19 -4.16 17.49
N ARG A 234 -7.52 -4.15 17.28
CA ARG A 234 -8.37 -5.31 17.57
C ARG A 234 -8.13 -6.45 16.58
N LEU A 235 -7.92 -6.12 15.30
CA LEU A 235 -7.61 -7.13 14.27
C LEU A 235 -6.18 -7.66 14.45
N ILE A 236 -5.23 -6.80 14.78
CA ILE A 236 -3.85 -7.21 15.07
C ILE A 236 -3.81 -8.17 16.24
N GLU A 237 -4.47 -7.81 17.34
CA GLU A 237 -4.50 -8.68 18.53
C GLU A 237 -5.18 -10.02 18.23
N ARG A 238 -6.27 -10.02 17.45
CA ARG A 238 -6.90 -11.26 16.97
C ARG A 238 -5.95 -12.11 16.11
N THR A 239 -5.18 -11.49 15.22
CA THR A 239 -4.16 -12.20 14.41
C THR A 239 -3.09 -12.84 15.31
N ARG A 240 -2.61 -12.13 16.33
CA ARG A 240 -1.63 -12.66 17.29
C ARG A 240 -2.17 -13.84 18.08
N GLN A 241 -3.37 -13.70 18.65
CA GLN A 241 -4.03 -14.76 19.41
C GLN A 241 -4.24 -16.03 18.57
N LEU A 242 -4.66 -15.86 17.32
CA LEU A 242 -4.83 -16.99 16.42
C LEU A 242 -3.48 -17.64 16.06
N ALA A 243 -2.45 -16.83 15.79
CA ALA A 243 -1.11 -17.35 15.51
C ALA A 243 -0.56 -18.15 16.69
N ASP A 244 -0.65 -17.60 17.91
CA ASP A 244 -0.20 -18.28 19.13
C ASP A 244 -0.99 -19.57 19.38
N ALA A 245 -2.32 -19.52 19.25
CA ALA A 245 -3.19 -20.69 19.45
C ALA A 245 -2.94 -21.82 18.43
N ARG A 246 -2.47 -21.50 17.23
CA ARG A 246 -2.17 -22.45 16.16
C ARG A 246 -0.68 -22.80 16.06
N GLY A 247 0.17 -22.22 16.91
CA GLY A 247 1.62 -22.41 16.85
C GLY A 247 2.26 -21.88 15.56
N ILE A 248 1.66 -20.86 14.93
CA ILE A 248 2.18 -20.25 13.70
C ILE A 248 3.36 -19.36 14.06
N ALA A 249 4.50 -19.58 13.41
CA ALA A 249 5.72 -18.81 13.64
C ALA A 249 5.51 -17.32 13.27
N ARG A 250 6.14 -16.43 14.04
CA ARG A 250 5.97 -14.96 13.89
C ARG A 250 6.55 -14.39 12.59
N ASP A 251 7.37 -15.18 11.90
CA ASP A 251 7.96 -14.88 10.60
C ASP A 251 7.26 -15.61 9.44
N ALA A 252 6.21 -16.41 9.71
CA ALA A 252 5.38 -17.03 8.69
C ALA A 252 4.43 -16.03 8.00
N PHE A 253 4.21 -14.87 8.62
CA PHE A 253 3.42 -13.76 8.10
C PHE A 253 4.02 -12.44 8.54
N GLU A 254 3.58 -11.34 7.93
CA GLU A 254 4.00 -10.00 8.32
C GLU A 254 2.82 -9.09 8.59
N PHE A 255 3.00 -8.13 9.50
CA PHE A 255 2.08 -7.00 9.66
C PHE A 255 2.52 -5.86 8.76
N GLU A 256 1.55 -5.27 8.08
CA GLU A 256 1.79 -4.15 7.20
C GLU A 256 1.08 -2.87 7.65
N LEU A 257 1.83 -1.78 7.75
CA LEU A 257 1.31 -0.49 8.20
C LEU A 257 1.84 0.64 7.31
N LEU A 258 1.00 1.65 7.09
CA LEU A 258 1.42 2.86 6.36
C LEU A 258 2.47 3.68 7.10
N TYR A 259 3.38 4.29 6.34
CA TYR A 259 4.38 5.23 6.82
C TYR A 259 3.76 6.41 7.58
N GLY A 260 4.37 6.73 8.73
CA GLY A 260 3.90 7.82 9.61
C GLY A 260 2.66 7.54 10.46
N ILE A 261 2.00 6.39 10.28
CA ILE A 261 0.76 6.03 10.98
C ILE A 261 1.03 4.95 12.02
N ARG A 262 0.66 5.22 13.28
CA ARG A 262 0.81 4.29 14.42
C ARG A 262 2.24 3.74 14.56
N ARG A 263 3.24 4.64 14.54
CA ARG A 263 4.67 4.27 14.75
C ARG A 263 4.89 3.55 16.07
N ASP A 264 4.11 3.89 17.10
CA ASP A 264 4.04 3.19 18.38
C ASP A 264 3.76 1.69 18.20
N LEU A 265 2.76 1.36 17.38
CA LEU A 265 2.35 -0.01 17.11
C LEU A 265 3.38 -0.75 16.25
N GLN A 266 3.95 -0.07 15.24
CA GLN A 266 5.03 -0.62 14.42
C GLN A 266 6.19 -1.08 15.29
N HIS A 267 6.69 -0.21 16.18
CA HIS A 267 7.79 -0.55 17.08
C HIS A 267 7.40 -1.61 18.12
N SER A 268 6.16 -1.58 18.62
CA SER A 268 5.70 -2.61 19.56
C SER A 268 5.72 -4.00 18.93
N LEU A 269 5.21 -4.13 17.70
CA LEU A 269 5.17 -5.42 16.99
C LEU A 269 6.56 -5.96 16.67
N VAL A 270 7.51 -5.10 16.29
CA VAL A 270 8.91 -5.51 16.09
C VAL A 270 9.53 -6.01 17.40
N ARG A 271 9.31 -5.31 18.53
CA ARG A 271 9.80 -5.77 19.84
C ARG A 271 9.18 -7.11 20.25
N ASP A 272 7.94 -7.35 19.86
CA ASP A 272 7.24 -8.61 20.08
C ASP A 272 7.70 -9.70 19.08
N GLY A 273 8.69 -9.43 18.23
CA GLY A 273 9.33 -10.40 17.34
C GLY A 273 8.57 -10.70 16.04
N TYR A 274 7.58 -9.87 15.67
CA TYR A 274 6.89 -9.99 14.39
C TYR A 274 7.65 -9.27 13.27
N GLN A 275 7.52 -9.79 12.05
CA GLN A 275 7.89 -9.03 10.86
C GLN A 275 6.90 -7.88 10.65
N VAL A 276 7.43 -6.66 10.50
CA VAL A 276 6.63 -5.47 10.27
C VAL A 276 7.18 -4.74 9.06
N ARG A 277 6.32 -4.55 8.07
CA ARG A 277 6.63 -3.87 6.82
C ARG A 277 5.86 -2.57 6.70
N VAL A 278 6.58 -1.50 6.40
CA VAL A 278 6.03 -0.15 6.28
C VAL A 278 5.83 0.21 4.82
N TYR A 279 4.59 0.49 4.44
CA TYR A 279 4.26 0.99 3.10
C TYR A 279 4.69 2.46 3.01
N LEU A 280 5.72 2.71 2.20
CA LEU A 280 6.47 3.95 2.12
C LEU A 280 6.22 4.64 0.76
N PRO A 281 5.30 5.59 0.70
CA PRO A 281 5.00 6.31 -0.52
C PRO A 281 6.02 7.45 -0.74
N TYR A 282 6.38 7.70 -2.00
CA TYR A 282 7.22 8.81 -2.43
C TYR A 282 6.83 9.27 -3.85
N GLY A 283 7.27 10.46 -4.24
CA GLY A 283 7.07 11.00 -5.58
C GLY A 283 6.35 12.34 -5.58
N THR A 284 6.32 12.98 -6.75
CA THR A 284 5.76 14.33 -6.94
C THR A 284 4.24 14.35 -6.83
N GLU A 285 3.56 13.22 -7.09
CA GLU A 285 2.11 13.06 -7.05
C GLU A 285 1.55 12.79 -5.63
N TRP A 286 2.15 13.42 -4.62
CA TRP A 286 1.86 13.14 -3.22
C TRP A 286 0.55 13.75 -2.70
N TYR A 287 0.07 14.82 -3.32
CA TYR A 287 -1.05 15.61 -2.78
C TYR A 287 -2.36 14.80 -2.67
N PRO A 288 -2.83 14.10 -3.73
CA PRO A 288 -4.05 13.29 -3.62
C PRO A 288 -3.92 12.18 -2.58
N TYR A 289 -2.75 11.55 -2.47
CA TYR A 289 -2.47 10.54 -1.46
C TYR A 289 -2.60 11.12 -0.04
N PHE A 290 -1.93 12.24 0.21
CA PHE A 290 -1.94 12.94 1.49
C PHE A 290 -3.36 13.33 1.92
N MET A 291 -4.15 13.89 1.00
CA MET A 291 -5.53 14.30 1.28
C MET A 291 -6.42 13.11 1.67
N ARG A 292 -6.25 11.95 1.02
CA ARG A 292 -6.93 10.70 1.44
C ARG A 292 -6.53 10.29 2.86
N ARG A 293 -5.23 10.36 3.22
CA ARG A 293 -4.75 10.03 4.58
C ARG A 293 -5.33 10.95 5.65
N LEU A 294 -5.53 12.23 5.35
CA LEU A 294 -6.18 13.17 6.27
C LEU A 294 -7.65 12.82 6.50
N GLY A 295 -8.39 12.50 5.45
CA GLY A 295 -9.81 12.17 5.54
C GLY A 295 -10.14 10.88 6.29
N GLU A 296 -9.20 9.97 6.46
CA GLU A 296 -9.43 8.66 7.07
C GLU A 296 -9.56 8.65 8.59
N ARG A 297 -9.00 9.63 9.30
CA ARG A 297 -9.16 9.74 10.76
C ARG A 297 -9.29 11.21 11.21
N PRO A 298 -10.30 11.55 12.04
CA PRO A 298 -10.42 12.88 12.63
C PRO A 298 -9.18 13.33 13.40
N ALA A 299 -8.46 12.39 14.02
CA ALA A 299 -7.20 12.68 14.73
C ALA A 299 -6.08 13.16 13.78
N ASN A 300 -6.06 12.69 12.52
CA ASN A 300 -5.11 13.18 11.53
C ASN A 300 -5.43 14.63 11.17
N VAL A 301 -6.72 14.99 11.07
CA VAL A 301 -7.19 16.36 10.82
C VAL A 301 -6.93 17.28 12.01
N ALA A 302 -7.23 16.83 13.23
CA ALA A 302 -6.97 17.59 14.46
C ALA A 302 -5.48 17.87 14.67
N PHE A 303 -4.61 16.93 14.27
CA PHE A 303 -3.16 17.14 14.27
C PHE A 303 -2.72 18.22 13.27
N VAL A 304 -3.29 18.23 12.05
CA VAL A 304 -3.02 19.29 11.05
C VAL A 304 -3.46 20.66 11.56
N LEU A 305 -4.65 20.74 12.15
CA LEU A 305 -5.13 21.99 12.76
C LEU A 305 -4.22 22.43 13.91
N LYS A 306 -3.75 21.49 14.75
CA LYS A 306 -2.82 21.81 15.84
C LYS A 306 -1.48 22.33 15.34
N SER A 307 -0.90 21.71 14.29
CA SER A 307 0.37 22.17 13.70
C SER A 307 0.26 23.56 13.08
N LEU A 308 -0.88 23.88 12.43
CA LEU A 308 -1.14 25.21 11.85
C LEU A 308 -1.30 26.30 12.92
N VAL A 309 -1.92 25.96 14.07
CA VAL A 309 -2.08 26.91 15.19
C VAL A 309 -0.79 27.11 15.98
N SER A 310 0.05 26.08 16.11
CA SER A 310 1.38 26.22 16.71
C SER A 310 2.40 26.93 15.80
N GLU A 311 2.06 27.18 14.53
CA GLU A 311 2.86 27.98 13.59
C GLU A 311 2.57 29.50 13.70
N GLU A 312 1.50 29.92 14.40
CA GLU A 312 1.21 31.34 14.68
C GLU A 312 1.89 31.87 15.96
N SER A 313 2.63 31.02 16.69
CA SER A 313 3.25 31.39 17.98
C SER A 313 4.74 31.11 18.04
N VAL A 314 5.50 31.59 17.06
CA VAL A 314 6.94 31.84 17.21
C VAL A 314 7.28 33.16 16.49
N PRO A 315 7.63 34.24 17.21
CA PRO A 315 8.16 35.46 16.59
C PRO A 315 9.53 35.24 15.93
#